data_AF-A0A091KJ48-F1
#
_entry.id   AF-A0A091KJ48-F1
#
_cell.length_a   1.000
_cell.length_b   1.000
_cell.length_c   1.000
_cell.angle_alpha   90.00
_cell.angle_beta   90.00
_cell.angle_gamma   90.00
#
_symmetry.space_group_name_H-M   'P 1'
#
loop_
_entity.id
_entity.type
_entity.pdbx_description
1 polymer ?
#
loop_
_entity_poly.entity_id
_entity_poly.type
_entity_poly.pdbx_seq_one_letter_code
_entity_poly.pdbx_strand_id
1 'polypeptide(L)' 'FCGPPKTVPHASLRLNKQYNVGQVLHFKCQSGYDKGPLTSGTRTCKKVNGKIIWTPLNMRCTNDSS' A
#
# COMPACT_ATOMS: atom_id res chain seq x y z
N PHE A 1 15.36 5.24 -6.21
CA PHE A 1 13.92 5.29 -6.54
C PHE A 1 13.29 3.95 -6.18
N CYS A 2 12.09 3.94 -5.60
CA CYS A 2 11.33 2.70 -5.47
C CYS A 2 10.66 2.37 -6.79
N GLY A 3 10.73 1.11 -7.25
CA GLY A 3 9.91 0.68 -8.38
C GLY A 3 8.41 0.84 -8.08
N PRO A 4 7.53 0.67 -9.08
CA PRO A 4 6.09 0.69 -8.86
C PRO A 4 5.69 -0.29 -7.74
N PRO A 5 4.85 0.14 -6.77
CA PRO A 5 4.42 -0.72 -5.67
C PRO A 5 3.57 -1.88 -6.20
N LYS A 6 3.58 -3.03 -5.51
CA LYS A 6 2.62 -4.10 -5.81
C LYS A 6 1.20 -3.58 -5.59
N THR A 7 0.32 -3.93 -6.52
CA THR A 7 -1.12 -3.66 -6.43
C THR A 7 -1.73 -4.48 -5.30
N VAL A 8 -2.77 -3.93 -4.68
CA VAL A 8 -3.58 -4.61 -3.68
C VAL A 8 -4.96 -4.80 -4.31
N PRO A 9 -5.50 -6.03 -4.29
CA PRO A 9 -6.83 -6.29 -4.84
C PRO A 9 -7.87 -5.47 -4.08
N HIS A 10 -8.83 -4.92 -4.82
CA HIS A 10 -9.89 -4.06 -4.29
C HIS A 10 -9.40 -2.81 -3.55
N ALA A 11 -8.19 -2.34 -3.86
CA ALA A 11 -7.65 -1.10 -3.33
C ALA A 11 -7.10 -0.19 -4.44
N SER A 12 -7.32 1.09 -4.26
CA SER A 12 -6.80 2.16 -5.09
C SER A 12 -5.71 2.90 -4.33
N LEU A 13 -4.60 3.18 -5.02
CA LEU A 13 -3.55 4.06 -4.56
C LEU A 13 -3.61 5.36 -5.36
N ARG A 14 -3.35 6.50 -4.72
CA ARG A 14 -3.04 7.72 -5.47
C ARG A 14 -1.68 7.54 -6.16
N LEU A 15 -1.74 7.21 -7.45
CA LEU A 15 -0.56 7.06 -8.32
C LEU A 15 0.22 8.36 -8.34
N ASN A 16 1.38 8.37 -7.68
CA ASN A 16 2.38 9.39 -7.89
C ASN A 16 3.27 8.94 -9.06
N LYS A 17 3.56 9.84 -10.00
CA LYS A 17 4.47 9.54 -11.13
C LYS A 17 5.90 9.21 -10.66
N GLN A 18 6.26 9.61 -9.44
CA GLN A 18 7.57 9.36 -8.85
C GLN A 18 7.44 8.78 -7.43
N TYR A 19 8.16 7.68 -7.17
CA TYR A 19 8.25 6.98 -5.89
C TYR A 19 9.66 7.12 -5.30
N ASN A 20 9.83 8.13 -4.45
CA ASN A 20 11.12 8.38 -3.82
C ASN A 20 11.33 7.53 -2.55
N VAL A 21 12.59 7.31 -2.16
CA VAL A 21 12.90 6.66 -0.89
C VAL A 21 12.43 7.55 0.26
N GLY A 22 11.75 6.97 1.24
CA GLY A 22 11.06 7.71 2.31
C GLY A 22 9.60 8.06 2.01
N GLN A 23 9.14 7.88 0.76
CA GLN A 23 7.73 8.14 0.42
C GLN A 23 6.79 7.15 1.09
N VAL A 24 5.69 7.66 1.62
CA VAL A 24 4.58 6.89 2.18
C VAL A 24 3.43 6.86 1.19
N LEU A 25 2.96 5.67 0.87
CA LEU A 25 1.81 5.41 0.03
C LEU A 25 0.61 5.06 0.89
N HIS A 26 -0.52 5.70 0.63
CA HIS A 26 -1.78 5.44 1.31
C HIS A 26 -2.73 4.72 0.35
N PHE A 27 -2.95 3.44 0.63
CA PHE A 27 -3.91 2.59 -0.06
C PHE A 27 -5.30 2.81 0.55
N LYS A 28 -6.29 2.98 -0.31
CA LYS A 28 -7.69 3.10 0.07
C LYS A 28 -8.47 1.98 -0.59
N CYS A 29 -9.31 1.26 0.15
CA CYS A 29 -10.19 0.26 -0.45
C CYS A 29 -11.16 0.93 -1.43
N GLN A 30 -11.52 0.19 -2.47
CA GLN A 30 -12.58 0.57 -3.39
C GLN A 30 -13.93 0.60 -2.65
N SER A 31 -14.89 1.36 -3.18
CA SER A 31 -16.24 1.42 -2.62
C SER A 31 -16.85 0.01 -2.55
N GLY A 32 -17.44 -0.34 -1.40
CA GLY A 32 -17.99 -1.69 -1.14
C GLY A 32 -16.97 -2.68 -0.57
N TYR A 33 -15.76 -2.23 -0.24
CA TYR A 33 -14.79 -3.03 0.50
C TYR A 33 -14.27 -2.24 1.69
N ASP A 34 -14.22 -2.90 2.84
CA ASP A 34 -13.69 -2.33 4.06
C ASP A 34 -12.27 -2.80 4.32
N LYS A 35 -11.51 -1.92 4.97
CA LYS A 35 -10.19 -2.28 5.49
C LYS A 35 -10.39 -3.31 6.59
N GLY A 36 -9.67 -4.43 6.53
CA GLY A 36 -9.66 -5.35 7.65
C GLY A 36 -9.25 -4.62 8.95
N PRO A 37 -9.86 -4.92 10.10
CA PRO A 37 -9.72 -4.14 11.34
C PRO A 37 -8.27 -4.04 11.85
N LEU A 38 -7.40 -4.99 11.52
CA LEU A 38 -6.00 -5.02 11.95
C LEU A 38 -5.00 -4.49 10.90
N THR A 39 -5.48 -3.93 9.79
CA THR A 39 -4.60 -3.66 8.66
C THR A 39 -4.26 -2.18 8.48
N SER A 40 -2.96 -1.86 8.48
CA SER A 40 -2.48 -0.54 8.10
C SER A 40 -2.44 -0.45 6.57
N GLY A 41 -3.27 0.43 5.99
CA GLY A 41 -3.34 0.68 4.55
C GLY A 41 -2.17 1.52 4.02
N THR A 42 -1.00 1.45 4.65
CA THR A 42 0.12 2.34 4.34
C THR A 42 1.38 1.55 4.00
N ARG A 43 2.13 2.01 3.01
CA ARG A 43 3.38 1.38 2.57
C ARG A 43 4.46 2.43 2.39
N THR A 44 5.57 2.26 3.08
CA THR A 44 6.73 3.15 2.96
C THR A 44 7.80 2.53 2.09
N CYS A 45 8.41 3.34 1.22
CA CYS A 45 9.62 2.98 0.49
C CYS A 45 10.83 3.16 1.43
N LYS A 46 11.54 2.07 1.76
CA LYS A 46 12.71 2.13 2.65
C LYS A 46 13.92 1.49 1.99
N LYS A 47 15.11 2.01 2.31
CA LYS A 47 16.38 1.38 1.97
C LYS A 47 16.80 0.50 3.15
N VAL A 48 16.70 -0.82 2.98
CA VAL A 48 17.08 -1.81 3.99
C VAL A 48 18.29 -2.57 3.48
N ASN A 49 19.38 -2.53 4.25
CA ASN A 49 20.63 -3.23 3.93
C ASN A 49 21.14 -2.94 2.50
N GLY A 50 21.16 -1.66 2.10
CA GLY A 50 21.57 -1.25 0.74
C GLY A 50 20.51 -1.42 -0.35
N LYS A 51 19.47 -2.24 -0.14
CA LYS A 51 18.40 -2.50 -1.12
C LYS A 51 17.18 -1.60 -0.88
N ILE A 52 16.65 -1.03 -1.95
CA ILE A 52 15.42 -0.23 -1.90
C ILE A 52 14.23 -1.18 -2.02
N ILE A 53 13.42 -1.29 -0.97
CA ILE A 53 12.24 -2.16 -0.92
C ILE A 53 11.01 -1.42 -0.42
N TRP A 54 9.84 -1.86 -0.89
CA TRP A 54 8.58 -1.51 -0.26
C TRP A 54 8.42 -2.32 1.03
N THR A 55 8.04 -1.64 2.11
CA THR A 55 7.68 -2.29 3.38
C THR A 55 6.54 -3.31 3.17
N PRO A 56 6.49 -4.37 4.00
CA PRO A 56 5.39 -5.33 3.95
C PRO A 56 4.06 -4.60 4.19
N LEU A 57 3.06 -4.93 3.37
CA LEU A 57 1.71 -4.37 3.45
C LEU A 57 0.76 -5.55 3.66
N ASN A 58 0.17 -5.63 4.85
CA ASN A 58 -0.82 -6.66 5.20
C ASN A 58 -2.25 -6.15 5.04
N MET A 59 -2.46 -5.13 4.20
CA MET A 59 -3.78 -4.62 3.88
C MET A 59 -4.54 -5.63 3.03
N ARG A 60 -5.76 -5.95 3.48
CA ARG A 60 -6.75 -6.68 2.71
C ARG A 60 -8.04 -5.88 2.75
N CYS A 61 -8.58 -5.65 1.56
CA CYS A 61 -9.89 -5.07 1.37
C CYS A 61 -10.85 -6.24 1.23
N THR A 62 -11.69 -6.44 2.24
CA THR A 62 -12.69 -7.51 2.25
C THR A 62 -14.06 -6.86 2.23
N ASN A 63 -15.00 -7.46 1.50
CA ASN A 63 -16.40 -7.09 1.57
C ASN A 63 -16.99 -7.75 2.82
N ASP A 64 -16.46 -7.39 4.00
CA ASP A 64 -17.09 -7.72 5.28
C ASP A 64 -18.19 -6.67 5.55
N SER A 65 -18.99 -6.39 4.53
CA SER A 65 -20.24 -5.67 4.70
C SER A 65 -21.24 -6.73 5.15
N SER A 66 -21.23 -7.06 6.44
CA SER A 66 -22.26 -7.90 7.05
C SER A 66 -23.59 -7.16 7.14
#